data_AF-A0A9X7RIK4-F1
#
_entry.id   AF-A0A9X7RIK4-F1
#
_cell.length_a   1.000
_cell.length_b   1.000
_cell.length_c   1.000
_cell.angle_alpha   90.00
_cell.angle_beta   90.00
_cell.angle_gamma   90.00
#
_symmetry.space_group_name_H-M   'P 1'
#
loop_
_entity.id
_entity.type
_entity.pdbx_description
1 polymer ?
#
loop_
_entity_poly.entity_id
_entity_poly.type
_entity_poly.pdbx_seq_one_letter_code
_entity_poly.pdbx_strand_id
1 'polypeptide(L)'
;MSFLLAWVLKFASSGLVDKALRYMEQKAALGTERERIKSQTTIEVVKAAVSESRIMADLQKSKFEYLLYWVFAGLFVLPLGFWWAAVILDSVFLFGWKVATVPILEEWGGQMIRWLFYTGTVVGAIKILK
;
A
#
# COMPACT_ATOMS: atom_id res chain seq x y z
N MET A 1 -19.39 1.33 -4.42
CA MET A 1 -18.69 0.75 -3.25
C MET A 1 -17.35 1.42 -2.93
N SER A 2 -16.88 2.39 -3.72
CA SER A 2 -15.57 3.06 -3.54
C SER A 2 -15.58 4.21 -2.52
N PHE A 3 -16.73 4.83 -2.27
CA PHE A 3 -16.82 6.03 -1.40
C PHE A 3 -16.62 5.70 0.09
N LEU A 4 -17.22 4.63 0.60
CA LEU A 4 -17.06 4.21 1.99
C LEU A 4 -15.64 3.72 2.30
N LEU A 5 -15.04 2.94 1.39
CA LEU A 5 -13.64 2.51 1.52
C LEU A 5 -12.68 3.69 1.45
N ALA A 6 -12.88 4.62 0.51
CA ALA A 6 -12.10 5.85 0.43
C ALA A 6 -12.30 6.73 1.67
N TRP A 7 -13.51 6.81 2.21
CA TRP A 7 -13.82 7.59 3.41
C TRP A 7 -13.15 6.98 4.66
N VAL A 8 -13.25 5.66 4.85
CA VAL A 8 -12.60 4.93 5.96
C VAL A 8 -11.07 5.00 5.84
N LEU A 9 -10.51 4.79 4.65
CA LEU A 9 -9.05 4.91 4.43
C LEU A 9 -8.55 6.33 4.65
N LYS A 10 -9.30 7.35 4.20
CA LYS A 10 -8.96 8.77 4.41
C LYS A 10 -9.06 9.15 5.88
N PHE A 11 -10.03 8.60 6.61
CA PHE A 11 -10.16 8.81 8.05
C PHE A 11 -9.04 8.11 8.84
N ALA A 12 -8.67 6.90 8.44
CA ALA A 12 -7.62 6.11 9.06
C ALA A 12 -6.21 6.67 8.79
N SER A 13 -5.93 7.17 7.58
CA SER A 13 -4.58 7.61 7.19
C SER A 13 -4.34 9.12 7.39
N SER A 14 -5.32 9.97 7.15
CA SER A 14 -5.13 11.43 7.21
C SER A 14 -5.42 12.00 8.59
N GLY A 15 -6.50 11.55 9.24
CA GLY A 15 -6.94 12.14 10.51
C GLY A 15 -6.10 11.73 11.71
N LEU A 16 -5.69 10.46 11.79
CA LEU A 16 -4.93 9.93 12.91
C LEU A 16 -3.47 10.40 12.91
N VAL A 17 -2.85 10.48 11.73
CA VAL A 17 -1.46 10.95 11.60
C VAL A 17 -1.34 12.42 11.97
N ASP A 18 -2.21 13.29 11.44
CA ASP A 18 -2.20 14.72 11.77
C ASP A 18 -2.55 14.96 13.25
N LYS A 19 -3.44 14.15 13.83
CA LYS A 19 -3.81 14.25 15.25
C LYS A 19 -2.70 13.75 16.18
N ALA A 20 -1.98 12.69 15.79
CA ALA A 20 -0.80 12.21 16.52
C ALA A 20 0.35 13.22 16.43
N LEU A 21 0.59 13.81 15.26
CA LEU A 21 1.57 14.89 15.07
C LEU A 21 1.25 16.10 15.96
N ARG A 22 -0.01 16.57 15.96
CA ARG A 22 -0.43 17.67 16.84
C ARG A 22 -0.28 17.35 18.33
N TYR A 23 -0.60 16.12 18.72
CA TYR A 23 -0.42 15.67 20.11
C TYR A 23 1.06 15.64 20.51
N MET A 24 1.94 15.19 19.61
CA MET A 24 3.39 15.23 19.81
C MET A 24 3.93 16.66 19.87
N GLU A 25 3.47 17.55 18.99
CA GLU A 25 3.81 18.98 19.02
C GLU A 25 3.38 19.64 20.35
N GLN A 26 2.18 19.32 20.83
CA GLN A 26 1.65 19.84 22.09
C GLN A 26 2.39 19.29 23.32
N LYS A 27 2.78 18.00 23.29
CA LYS A 27 3.60 17.39 24.34
C LYS A 27 5.03 17.95 24.34
N ALA A 28 5.61 18.18 23.16
CA ALA A 28 6.92 18.82 23.02
C ALA A 28 6.93 20.26 23.56
N ALA A 29 5.81 20.98 23.44
CA ALA A 29 5.66 22.33 23.97
C ALA A 29 5.61 22.39 25.51
N LEU A 30 5.21 21.29 26.17
CA LEU A 30 5.05 21.20 27.63
C LEU A 30 6.26 20.56 28.35
N GLY A 31 7.20 19.94 27.63
CA GLY A 31 8.38 19.27 28.19
C GLY A 31 9.59 20.18 28.40
N THR A 32 10.58 19.69 29.14
CA THR A 32 11.88 20.35 29.37
C THR A 32 12.62 20.56 28.04
N GLU A 33 13.45 21.60 27.89
CA GLU A 33 14.13 21.96 26.61
C GLU A 33 14.76 20.78 25.87
N ARG A 34 15.38 19.85 26.61
CA ARG A 34 16.03 18.66 26.04
C ARG A 34 15.04 17.66 25.42
N GLU A 35 13.85 17.51 25.99
CA GLU A 35 12.77 16.67 25.46
C GLU A 35 12.06 17.35 24.29
N ARG A 36 11.95 18.68 24.34
CA ARG A 36 11.40 19.49 23.24
C ARG A 36 12.23 19.37 21.97
N ILE A 37 13.56 19.48 22.06
CA ILE A 37 14.46 19.34 20.91
C ILE A 37 14.34 17.94 20.30
N LYS A 38 14.38 16.87 21.11
CA LYS A 38 14.22 15.50 20.62
C LYS A 38 12.87 15.29 19.92
N SER A 39 11.79 15.77 20.53
CA SER A 39 10.45 15.63 19.97
C SER A 39 10.27 16.41 18.68
N GLN A 40 10.85 17.61 18.58
CA GLN A 40 10.83 18.40 17.34
C GLN A 40 11.56 17.70 16.20
N THR A 41 12.75 17.14 16.43
CA THR A 41 13.46 16.36 15.41
C THR A 41 12.65 15.14 14.97
N THR A 42 12.03 14.40 15.90
CA THR A 42 11.17 13.27 15.54
C THR A 42 9.96 13.72 14.71
N ILE A 43 9.33 14.85 15.06
CA ILE A 43 8.20 15.42 14.32
C ILE A 43 8.62 15.81 12.89
N GLU A 44 9.77 16.44 12.72
CA GLU A 44 10.28 16.80 11.39
C GLU A 44 10.59 15.59 10.52
N VAL A 45 11.21 14.55 11.09
CA VAL A 45 11.46 13.28 10.38
C VAL A 45 10.15 12.62 9.97
N VAL A 46 9.15 12.58 10.85
CA VAL A 46 7.82 12.03 10.52
C VAL A 46 7.12 12.86 9.44
N LYS A 47 7.19 14.19 9.51
CA LYS A 47 6.64 15.07 8.47
C LYS A 47 7.31 14.84 7.11
N ALA A 48 8.64 14.71 7.09
CA ALA A 48 9.38 14.40 5.87
C ALA A 48 8.94 13.06 5.27
N ALA A 49 8.87 12.00 6.09
CA ALA A 49 8.43 10.68 5.64
C ALA A 49 6.97 10.67 5.14
N VAL A 50 6.06 11.41 5.80
CA VAL A 50 4.67 11.56 5.36
C VAL A 50 4.58 12.32 4.04
N SER A 51 5.38 13.38 3.87
CA SER A 51 5.41 14.16 2.64
C SER A 51 5.89 13.33 1.44
N GLU A 52 6.95 12.55 1.64
CA GLU A 52 7.48 11.61 0.64
C GLU A 52 6.43 10.55 0.27
N SER A 53 5.75 9.99 1.28
CA SER A 53 4.69 9.00 1.07
C SER A 53 3.53 9.56 0.24
N ARG A 54 3.14 10.82 0.46
CA ARG A 54 2.08 11.48 -0.33
C ARG A 54 2.50 11.65 -1.78
N ILE A 55 3.72 12.11 -2.04
CA ILE A 55 4.25 12.26 -3.41
C ILE A 55 4.27 10.91 -4.13
N MET A 56 4.72 9.86 -3.45
CA MET A 56 4.74 8.51 -4.03
C MET A 56 3.33 7.96 -4.28
N ALA A 57 2.37 8.24 -3.40
CA ALA A 57 0.97 7.84 -3.59
C ALA A 57 0.33 8.57 -4.78
N ASP A 58 0.58 9.87 -4.94
CA ASP A 58 0.09 10.66 -6.07
C ASP A 58 0.72 10.18 -7.40
N LEU A 59 2.02 9.88 -7.41
CA LEU A 59 2.70 9.29 -8.55
C LEU A 59 2.14 7.90 -8.90
N GLN A 60 1.75 7.11 -7.91
CA GLN A 60 1.14 5.81 -8.16
C GLN A 60 -0.27 5.95 -8.73
N LYS A 61 -1.04 6.92 -8.25
CA LYS A 61 -2.36 7.22 -8.77
C LYS A 61 -2.29 7.65 -10.24
N SER A 62 -1.33 8.49 -10.61
CA SER A 62 -1.19 8.97 -11.99
C SER A 62 -0.85 7.86 -12.98
N LYS A 63 -0.11 6.82 -12.56
CA LYS A 63 0.18 5.65 -13.42
C LYS A 63 -1.09 4.97 -13.95
N PHE A 64 -2.15 4.92 -13.15
CA PHE A 64 -3.42 4.30 -13.54
C PHE A 64 -4.21 5.12 -14.58
N GLU A 65 -3.83 6.37 -14.84
CA GLU A 65 -4.49 7.22 -15.85
C GLU A 65 -4.01 6.90 -17.27
N TYR A 66 -2.86 6.23 -17.41
CA TYR A 66 -2.27 5.93 -18.71
C TYR A 66 -2.73 4.56 -19.24
N LEU A 67 -3.32 4.55 -20.44
CA LEU A 67 -3.74 3.31 -21.10
C LEU A 67 -2.58 2.34 -21.30
N LEU A 68 -1.38 2.86 -21.61
CA LEU A 68 -0.19 2.03 -21.84
C LEU A 68 0.20 1.22 -20.60
N TYR A 69 0.01 1.79 -19.40
CA TYR A 69 0.20 1.07 -18.14
C TYR A 69 -0.73 -0.13 -18.05
N TRP A 70 -2.01 0.03 -18.40
CA TRP A 70 -2.97 -1.08 -18.40
C TRP A 70 -2.68 -2.15 -19.45
N VAL A 71 -2.12 -1.78 -20.60
CA VAL A 71 -1.66 -2.76 -21.61
C VAL A 71 -0.51 -3.60 -21.06
N PHE A 72 0.51 -2.96 -20.47
CA PHE A 72 1.63 -3.68 -19.87
C PHE A 72 1.22 -4.49 -18.65
N ALA A 73 0.43 -3.92 -17.73
CA ALA A 73 -0.10 -4.62 -16.57
C ALA A 73 -0.98 -5.81 -17.01
N GLY A 74 -1.82 -5.61 -18.02
CA GLY A 74 -2.67 -6.64 -18.61
C GLY A 74 -1.88 -7.83 -19.18
N LEU A 75 -0.72 -7.60 -19.80
CA LEU A 75 0.14 -8.67 -20.31
C LEU A 75 0.57 -9.66 -19.22
N PHE A 76 0.75 -9.19 -17.98
CA PHE A 76 1.11 -10.04 -16.85
C PHE A 76 -0.10 -10.50 -16.03
N VAL A 77 -1.13 -9.68 -15.87
CA VAL A 77 -2.30 -10.01 -15.04
C VAL A 77 -3.29 -10.92 -15.77
N LEU A 78 -3.48 -10.76 -17.10
CA LEU A 78 -4.47 -11.54 -17.85
C LEU A 78 -4.17 -13.05 -17.85
N PRO A 79 -2.92 -13.52 -18.09
CA PRO A 79 -2.61 -14.94 -17.99
C PRO A 79 -2.88 -15.51 -16.59
N LEU A 80 -2.57 -14.73 -15.54
CA LEU A 80 -2.85 -15.11 -14.16
C LEU A 80 -4.35 -15.23 -13.91
N GLY A 81 -5.14 -14.25 -14.37
CA GLY A 81 -6.61 -14.27 -14.27
C GLY A 81 -7.22 -15.46 -15.00
N PHE A 82 -6.70 -15.79 -16.19
CA PHE A 82 -7.12 -16.96 -16.95
C PHE A 82 -6.79 -18.27 -16.21
N TRP A 83 -5.59 -18.37 -15.63
CA TRP A 83 -5.21 -19.53 -14.81
C TRP A 83 -6.13 -19.70 -13.60
N TRP A 84 -6.40 -18.63 -12.85
CA TRP A 84 -7.34 -18.68 -11.72
C TRP A 84 -8.75 -19.10 -12.14
N ALA A 85 -9.24 -18.58 -13.26
CA ALA A 85 -10.53 -18.99 -13.81
C ALA A 85 -10.55 -20.50 -14.13
N ALA A 86 -9.47 -21.01 -14.73
CA ALA A 86 -9.33 -22.44 -15.03
C ALA A 86 -9.24 -23.30 -13.75
N VAL A 87 -8.55 -22.84 -12.71
CA VAL A 87 -8.51 -23.51 -11.40
C VAL A 87 -9.90 -23.59 -10.77
N ILE A 88 -10.65 -22.48 -10.79
CA ILE A 88 -12.01 -22.44 -10.24
C ILE A 88 -12.92 -23.37 -11.04
N LEU A 89 -12.85 -23.34 -12.38
CA LEU A 89 -13.65 -24.21 -13.24
C LEU A 89 -13.34 -25.69 -12.98
N ASP A 90 -12.07 -26.07 -12.95
CA ASP A 90 -11.64 -27.44 -12.67
C ASP A 90 -12.09 -27.90 -11.27
N SER A 91 -12.05 -27.01 -10.28
CA SER A 91 -12.45 -27.32 -8.90
C SER A 91 -13.97 -27.42 -8.71
N VAL A 92 -14.74 -26.56 -9.38
CA VAL A 92 -16.22 -26.52 -9.24
C VAL A 92 -16.88 -27.63 -10.04
N PHE A 93 -16.40 -27.87 -11.26
CA PHE A 93 -16.98 -28.87 -12.16
C PHE A 93 -16.26 -30.22 -12.11
N LEU A 94 -15.19 -30.33 -11.29
CA LEU A 94 -14.41 -31.56 -11.08
C LEU A 94 -13.91 -32.17 -12.40
N PHE A 95 -13.41 -31.34 -13.31
CA PHE A 95 -12.91 -31.78 -14.62
C PHE A 95 -11.67 -32.68 -14.52
N GLY A 96 -10.95 -32.65 -13.39
CA GLY A 96 -9.80 -33.52 -13.11
C GLY A 96 -8.53 -33.09 -13.84
N TRP A 97 -8.47 -31.87 -14.36
CA TRP A 97 -7.34 -31.33 -15.10
C TRP A 97 -6.14 -30.99 -14.20
N LYS A 98 -6.36 -30.96 -12.88
CA LYS A 98 -5.33 -30.67 -11.87
C LYS A 98 -4.64 -29.33 -12.15
N VAL A 99 -5.40 -28.34 -12.60
CA VAL A 99 -4.84 -27.02 -13.00
C VAL A 99 -4.14 -26.32 -11.83
N ALA A 100 -4.59 -26.60 -10.59
CA ALA A 100 -4.04 -26.05 -9.36
C ALA A 100 -2.63 -26.56 -9.03
N THR A 101 -2.14 -27.65 -9.64
CA THR A 101 -0.83 -28.23 -9.27
C THR A 101 0.37 -27.55 -9.94
N VAL A 102 0.20 -26.37 -10.52
CA VAL A 102 1.28 -25.61 -11.18
C VAL A 102 1.88 -24.61 -10.18
N PRO A 103 3.02 -24.93 -9.51
CA PRO A 103 3.52 -24.17 -8.37
C PRO A 103 4.03 -22.77 -8.72
N ILE A 104 4.51 -22.55 -9.95
CA ILE A 104 5.14 -21.28 -10.34
C ILE A 104 4.15 -20.11 -10.39
N LEU A 105 2.85 -20.40 -10.58
CA LEU A 105 1.83 -19.37 -10.80
C LEU A 105 1.28 -18.79 -9.48
N GLU A 106 1.36 -19.54 -8.39
CA GLU A 106 0.91 -19.09 -7.07
C GLU A 106 1.85 -18.02 -6.49
N GLU A 107 3.15 -18.30 -6.47
CA GLU A 107 4.17 -17.33 -6.01
C GLU A 107 4.20 -16.09 -6.91
N TRP A 108 4.08 -16.30 -8.22
CA TRP A 108 4.06 -15.22 -9.20
C TRP A 108 2.85 -14.29 -9.02
N GLY A 109 1.66 -14.83 -8.72
CA GLY A 109 0.48 -14.02 -8.43
C GLY A 109 0.67 -13.08 -7.24
N GLY A 110 1.29 -13.57 -6.17
CA GLY A 110 1.63 -12.74 -5.00
C GLY A 110 2.61 -11.61 -5.32
N GLN A 111 3.60 -11.87 -6.17
CA GLN A 111 4.56 -10.86 -6.63
C GLN A 111 3.89 -9.79 -7.52
N MET A 112 2.96 -10.19 -8.38
CA MET A 112 2.24 -9.25 -9.26
C MET A 112 1.33 -8.31 -8.48
N ILE A 113 0.61 -8.80 -7.47
CA ILE A 113 -0.20 -7.95 -6.58
C ILE A 113 0.69 -6.94 -5.85
N ARG A 114 1.84 -7.38 -5.34
CA ARG A 114 2.81 -6.46 -4.73
C ARG A 114 3.25 -5.41 -5.74
N TRP A 115 3.66 -5.80 -6.95
CA TRP A 115 4.12 -4.86 -7.97
C TRP A 115 3.06 -3.80 -8.36
N LEU A 116 1.79 -4.21 -8.52
CA LEU A 116 0.68 -3.30 -8.86
C LEU A 116 0.36 -2.30 -7.75
N PHE A 117 0.44 -2.73 -6.49
CA PHE A 117 0.00 -1.93 -5.34
C PHE A 117 1.14 -1.40 -4.47
N TYR A 118 2.41 -1.63 -4.82
CA TYR A 118 3.55 -1.16 -4.04
C TYR A 118 3.71 0.36 -4.12
N THR A 119 3.03 1.05 -3.20
CA THR A 119 3.33 2.43 -2.82
C THR A 119 4.52 2.38 -1.88
N GLY A 120 5.64 3.01 -2.24
CA GLY A 120 6.86 3.06 -1.42
C GLY A 120 6.57 3.20 0.09
N THR A 121 6.83 2.10 0.81
CA THR A 121 7.17 2.02 2.24
C THR A 121 6.49 2.96 3.23
N VAL A 122 5.15 2.97 3.32
CA VAL A 122 4.49 3.34 4.61
C VAL A 122 4.95 2.39 5.73
N VAL A 123 5.16 1.11 5.39
CA VAL A 123 5.65 0.08 6.33
C VAL A 123 7.15 0.23 6.63
N GLY A 124 7.97 0.70 5.69
CA GLY A 124 9.40 0.93 5.92
C GLY A 124 9.64 2.09 6.89
N ALA A 125 8.89 3.19 6.75
CA ALA A 125 8.95 4.31 7.69
C ALA A 125 8.49 3.93 9.10
N ILE A 126 7.44 3.11 9.24
CA ILE A 126 6.96 2.61 10.54
C ILE A 126 7.96 1.62 11.16
N LYS A 127 8.67 0.82 10.36
CA LYS A 127 9.66 -0.15 10.84
C LYS A 127 10.98 0.50 11.28
N ILE A 128 11.31 1.68 10.75
CA ILE A 128 12.46 2.49 11.20
C ILE A 128 12.17 3.18 12.55
N LEU A 129 10.89 3.37 12.90
CA LEU A 129 10.45 3.99 14.17
C LEU A 129 10.30 3.01 15.34
N LYS A 130 10.60 1.71 15.15
CA LYS A 130 10.54 0.69 16.20
C LYS A 130 11.95 0.25 16.58
#